data_AF-A0A7L5ARV0-F1
#
_entry.id   AF-A0A7L5ARV0-F1
#
_cell.length_a   1.000
_cell.length_b   1.000
_cell.length_c   1.000
_cell.angle_alpha   90.00
_cell.angle_beta   90.00
_cell.angle_gamma   90.00
#
_symmetry.space_group_name_H-M   'P 1'
#
loop_
_entity.id
_entity.type
_entity.pdbx_description
1 polymer ?
#
loop_
_entity_poly.entity_id
_entity_poly.type
_entity_poly.pdbx_seq_one_letter_code
_entity_poly.pdbx_strand_id
1 'polypeptide(L)'
;MSAEDLESYENDLELDLYREYRDVISLFSYVVETERRFYLANAVDVQVRTNGGEVFFELTLEDAWVWDIYRASRFVKSVHVVTFKDVNVEELTKPEIDVPS
;
A
#
# COMPACT_ATOMS: atom_id res chain seq x y z
N MET A 1 2.74 18.31 -26.61
CA MET A 1 3.44 17.74 -25.45
C MET A 1 4.73 17.15 -25.98
N SER A 2 5.86 17.71 -25.56
CA SER A 2 7.20 17.22 -25.87
C SER A 2 7.54 16.02 -24.96
N ALA A 3 8.63 15.30 -25.27
CA ALA A 3 9.13 14.24 -24.38
C ALA A 3 9.55 14.79 -23.01
N GLU A 4 10.08 16.01 -22.99
CA GLU A 4 10.48 16.74 -21.78
C GLU A 4 9.25 17.15 -20.94
N ASP A 5 8.15 17.56 -21.59
CA ASP A 5 6.89 17.87 -20.89
C ASP A 5 6.30 16.62 -20.21
N LEU A 6 6.43 15.45 -20.85
CA LEU A 6 5.94 14.18 -20.31
C LEU A 6 6.78 13.73 -19.12
N GLU A 7 8.11 13.80 -19.25
CA GLU A 7 9.04 13.45 -18.16
C GLU A 7 8.86 14.37 -16.95
N SER A 8 8.71 15.68 -17.16
CA SER A 8 8.42 16.62 -16.07
C SER A 8 7.11 16.28 -15.37
N TYR A 9 6.06 15.93 -16.13
CA TYR A 9 4.76 15.58 -15.57
C TYR A 9 4.80 14.29 -14.74
N GLU A 10 5.52 13.26 -15.21
CA GLU A 10 5.70 12.01 -14.47
C GLU A 10 6.48 12.24 -13.16
N ASN A 11 7.56 13.04 -13.21
CA ASN A 11 8.33 13.41 -12.02
C ASN A 11 7.50 14.14 -10.96
N ASP A 12 6.62 15.06 -11.39
CA ASP A 12 5.75 15.78 -10.47
C ASP A 12 4.73 14.83 -9.79
N LEU A 13 4.17 13.88 -10.53
CA LEU A 13 3.27 12.87 -9.96
C LEU A 13 3.96 11.96 -8.95
N GLU A 14 5.20 11.54 -9.22
CA GLU A 14 5.99 10.75 -8.28
C GLU A 14 6.32 11.52 -7.01
N LEU A 15 6.70 12.80 -7.14
CA LEU A 15 6.98 13.67 -6.01
C LEU A 15 5.75 13.87 -5.13
N ASP A 16 4.58 14.07 -5.73
CA ASP A 16 3.32 14.21 -5.00
C ASP A 16 2.91 12.90 -4.32
N LEU A 17 3.11 11.75 -4.95
CA LEU A 17 2.90 10.45 -4.32
C LEU A 17 3.80 10.27 -3.08
N TYR A 18 5.08 10.62 -3.19
CA TYR A 18 6.03 10.51 -2.08
C TYR A 18 5.66 11.43 -0.91
N ARG A 19 5.22 12.66 -1.21
CA ARG A 19 4.74 13.60 -0.18
C ARG A 19 3.50 13.09 0.54
N GLU A 20 2.50 12.61 -0.19
CA GLU A 20 1.30 12.04 0.42
C GLU A 20 1.66 10.86 1.32
N TYR A 21 2.51 9.94 0.85
CA TYR A 21 2.98 8.83 1.66
C TYR A 21 3.59 9.30 2.99
N ARG A 22 4.49 10.29 2.95
CA ARG A 22 5.15 10.84 4.14
C ARG A 22 4.14 11.44 5.12
N ASP A 23 3.07 12.03 4.62
CA ASP A 23 2.03 12.66 5.44
C ASP A 23 1.09 11.63 6.08
N VAL A 24 0.83 10.51 5.41
CA VAL A 24 -0.20 9.55 5.83
C VAL A 24 0.35 8.30 6.51
N ILE A 25 1.64 7.97 6.35
CA ILE A 25 2.23 6.71 6.87
C ILE A 25 1.95 6.49 8.36
N SER A 26 1.97 7.54 9.17
CA SER A 26 1.73 7.48 10.62
C SER A 26 0.28 7.14 10.99
N LEU A 27 -0.65 7.23 10.04
CA LEU A 27 -2.07 6.89 10.23
C LEU A 27 -2.34 5.38 10.12
N PHE A 28 -1.38 4.62 9.58
CA PHE A 28 -1.54 3.20 9.30
C PHE A 28 -0.76 2.34 10.30
N SER A 29 -1.16 1.07 10.38
CA SER A 29 -0.58 0.10 11.32
C SER A 29 0.34 -0.89 10.61
N TYR A 30 0.15 -1.13 9.31
CA TYR A 30 0.89 -2.11 8.53
C TYR A 30 1.37 -1.56 7.20
N VAL A 31 2.54 -2.04 6.78
CA VAL A 31 2.98 -2.06 5.38
C VAL A 31 2.69 -3.45 4.83
N VAL A 32 2.10 -3.52 3.64
CA VAL A 32 1.85 -4.77 2.92
C VAL A 32 2.39 -4.66 1.51
N GLU A 33 3.35 -5.51 1.17
CA GLU A 33 3.93 -5.60 -0.16
C GLU A 33 3.57 -6.91 -0.83
N THR A 34 3.15 -6.78 -2.08
CA THR A 34 2.86 -7.89 -2.99
C THR A 34 3.68 -7.68 -4.25
N GLU A 35 3.79 -8.71 -5.11
CA GLU A 35 4.52 -8.63 -6.39
C GLU A 35 4.14 -7.39 -7.24
N ARG A 36 2.90 -6.92 -7.15
CA ARG A 36 2.40 -5.82 -7.99
C ARG A 36 2.25 -4.49 -7.28
N ARG A 37 2.05 -4.48 -5.96
CA ARG A 37 1.61 -3.29 -5.23
C ARG A 37 2.10 -3.27 -3.79
N PHE A 38 2.37 -2.06 -3.35
CA PHE A 38 2.61 -1.67 -1.97
C PHE A 38 1.34 -1.02 -1.40
N TYR A 39 1.01 -1.37 -0.17
CA TYR A 39 -0.10 -0.81 0.57
C TYR A 39 0.34 -0.40 1.97
N LEU A 40 -0.32 0.64 2.47
CA LEU A 40 -0.49 0.85 3.90
C LEU A 40 -1.88 0.35 4.29
N ALA A 41 -2.03 -0.26 5.46
CA ALA A 41 -3.32 -0.76 5.93
C ALA A 41 -3.45 -0.67 7.45
N ASN A 42 -4.68 -0.59 7.94
CA ASN A 42 -4.96 -0.62 9.38
C ASN A 42 -5.41 -2.00 9.88
N ALA A 43 -5.87 -2.88 9.00
CA ALA A 43 -6.02 -4.30 9.29
C ALA A 43 -5.61 -5.15 8.09
N VAL A 44 -5.02 -6.31 8.39
CA VAL A 44 -4.53 -7.27 7.40
C VAL A 44 -4.99 -8.66 7.84
N ASP A 45 -5.72 -9.35 6.96
CA ASP A 45 -6.05 -10.77 7.09
C ASP A 45 -5.40 -11.54 5.94
N VAL A 46 -4.64 -12.58 6.25
CA VAL A 46 -3.96 -13.44 5.25
C VAL A 46 -4.46 -14.87 5.41
N GLN A 47 -5.06 -15.40 4.36
CA GLN A 47 -5.57 -16.75 4.30
C GLN A 47 -4.73 -17.59 3.33
N VAL A 48 -4.20 -18.71 3.81
CA VAL A 48 -3.54 -19.70 2.97
C VAL A 48 -4.61 -20.62 2.38
N ARG A 49 -4.66 -20.71 1.06
CA ARG A 49 -5.60 -21.56 0.32
C ARG A 49 -4.86 -22.64 -0.43
N THR A 50 -5.51 -23.79 -0.57
CA THR A 50 -5.04 -24.89 -1.39
C THR A 50 -6.11 -25.27 -2.40
N ASN A 51 -5.74 -25.35 -3.68
CA ASN A 51 -6.63 -25.81 -4.75
C ASN A 51 -5.83 -26.67 -5.73
N GLY A 52 -6.27 -27.92 -5.95
CA GLY A 52 -5.63 -28.80 -6.93
C GLY A 52 -4.15 -29.12 -6.68
N GLY A 53 -3.66 -28.96 -5.44
CA GLY A 53 -2.26 -29.16 -5.08
C GLY A 53 -1.39 -27.90 -5.15
N GLU A 54 -1.94 -26.77 -5.63
CA GLU A 54 -1.27 -25.47 -5.59
C GLU A 54 -1.65 -24.70 -4.33
N VAL A 55 -0.69 -23.94 -3.78
CA VAL A 55 -0.89 -23.06 -2.62
C VAL A 55 -0.93 -21.62 -3.12
N PHE A 56 -1.90 -20.84 -2.63
CA PHE A 56 -1.97 -19.40 -2.87
C PHE A 56 -2.43 -18.67 -1.60
N PHE A 57 -2.23 -17.36 -1.60
CA PHE A 57 -2.60 -16.48 -0.51
C PHE A 57 -3.75 -15.57 -0.95
N GLU A 58 -4.78 -15.50 -0.13
CA GLU A 58 -5.82 -14.46 -0.20
C GLU A 58 -5.57 -13.45 0.92
N LEU A 59 -5.60 -12.17 0.59
CA LEU A 59 -5.42 -11.08 1.53
C LEU A 59 -6.64 -10.19 1.51
N THR A 60 -7.09 -9.81 2.70
CA THR A 60 -8.05 -8.73 2.88
C THR A 60 -7.39 -7.63 3.70
N LEU A 61 -7.26 -6.45 3.10
CA LEU A 61 -6.74 -5.25 3.75
C LEU A 61 -7.91 -4.30 3.97
N GLU A 62 -8.08 -3.78 5.18
CA GLU A 62 -9.12 -2.79 5.50
C GLU A 62 -8.49 -1.45 5.87
N ASP A 63 -9.19 -0.38 5.50
CA ASP A 63 -8.74 1.00 5.65
C ASP A 63 -7.29 1.16 5.16
N ALA A 64 -7.17 1.15 3.83
CA ALA A 64 -5.89 1.00 3.16
C ALA A 64 -5.60 2.17 2.23
N TRP A 65 -4.32 2.40 2.02
CA TRP A 65 -3.79 3.33 1.04
C TRP A 65 -2.88 2.57 0.08
N VAL A 66 -2.96 2.86 -1.21
CA VAL A 66 -2.16 2.17 -2.25
C VAL A 66 -1.12 3.09 -2.86
N TRP A 67 0.11 2.60 -3.00
CA TRP A 67 1.17 3.29 -3.74
C TRP A 67 0.93 3.16 -5.25
N ASP A 68 0.22 4.11 -5.83
CA ASP A 68 -0.15 4.12 -7.25
C ASP A 68 -0.21 5.56 -7.78
N ILE A 69 0.73 5.92 -8.67
CA ILE A 69 0.85 7.26 -9.26
C ILE A 69 -0.35 7.62 -10.16
N TYR A 70 -1.06 6.63 -10.69
CA TYR A 70 -2.14 6.85 -11.66
C TYR A 70 -3.51 7.03 -11.02
N ARG A 71 -3.62 6.95 -9.69
CA ARG A 71 -4.88 7.08 -8.98
C ARG A 71 -5.14 8.52 -8.52
N ALA A 72 -6.34 9.01 -8.81
CA ALA A 72 -6.82 10.27 -8.27
C ALA A 72 -7.12 10.20 -6.75
N SER A 73 -7.49 9.02 -6.24
CA SER A 73 -7.64 8.75 -4.80
C SER A 73 -6.97 7.43 -4.46
N ARG A 74 -6.12 7.45 -3.44
CA ARG A 74 -5.35 6.28 -3.00
C ARG A 74 -5.91 5.62 -1.75
N PHE A 75 -6.77 6.30 -1.01
CA PHE A 75 -7.52 5.71 0.11
C PHE A 75 -8.64 4.83 -0.41
N VAL A 76 -8.64 3.58 0.04
CA VAL A 76 -9.61 2.56 -0.31
C VAL A 76 -10.10 1.87 0.96
N LYS A 77 -11.41 1.65 1.03
CA LYS A 77 -12.03 1.03 2.21
C LYS A 77 -11.54 -0.40 2.44
N SER A 78 -11.47 -1.19 1.37
CA SER A 78 -11.08 -2.60 1.43
C SER A 78 -10.34 -2.98 0.16
N VAL A 79 -9.32 -3.82 0.28
CA VAL A 79 -8.55 -4.40 -0.83
C VAL A 79 -8.53 -5.90 -0.67
N HIS A 80 -8.88 -6.61 -1.74
CA HIS A 80 -8.74 -8.06 -1.80
C HIS A 80 -7.65 -8.44 -2.81
N VAL A 81 -6.64 -9.17 -2.36
CA VAL A 81 -5.53 -9.64 -3.22
C VAL A 81 -5.48 -11.16 -3.23
N VAL A 82 -5.31 -11.74 -4.41
CA VAL A 82 -5.04 -13.17 -4.56
C VAL A 82 -3.69 -13.32 -5.27
N THR A 83 -2.76 -14.04 -4.65
CA THR A 83 -1.41 -14.19 -5.20
C THR A 83 -0.83 -15.58 -4.94
N PHE A 84 -0.02 -16.05 -5.89
CA PHE A 84 0.80 -17.26 -5.77
C PHE A 84 2.25 -16.93 -5.38
N LYS A 85 2.55 -15.65 -5.16
CA LYS A 85 3.85 -15.14 -4.76
C LYS A 85 3.89 -14.84 -3.27
N ASP A 86 5.07 -14.48 -2.82
CA ASP A 86 5.29 -13.94 -1.49
C ASP A 86 4.47 -12.66 -1.25
N VAL A 87 4.16 -12.47 0.02
CA VAL A 87 3.59 -11.25 0.56
C VAL A 87 4.37 -10.90 1.80
N ASN A 88 4.87 -9.67 1.84
CA ASN A 88 5.51 -9.12 3.02
C ASN A 88 4.47 -8.30 3.80
N VAL A 89 4.38 -8.56 5.10
CA VAL A 89 3.49 -7.83 6.03
C VAL A 89 4.33 -7.37 7.20
N GLU A 90 4.48 -6.06 7.35
CA GLU A 90 5.27 -5.45 8.42
C GLU A 90 4.36 -4.59 9.29
N GLU A 91 4.41 -4.78 10.61
CA GLU A 91 3.76 -3.90 11.56
C GLU A 91 4.64 -2.67 11.80
N LEU A 92 4.07 -1.49 11.56
CA LEU A 92 4.77 -0.22 11.73
C LEU A 92 4.93 0.09 13.22
N THR A 93 6.13 0.47 13.63
CA THR A 93 6.34 1.06 14.95
C THR A 93 5.68 2.44 14.96
N LYS A 94 4.60 2.58 15.72
CA LYS A 94 3.98 3.90 15.92
C LYS A 94 4.94 4.76 16.74
N PRO A 95 5.29 5.97 16.29
CA PRO A 95 6.05 6.89 17.13
C PRO A 95 5.27 7.09 18.43
N GLU A 96 5.95 6.99 19.58
CA GLU A 96 5.33 7.30 20.87
C GLU A 96 4.80 8.72 20.80
N ILE A 97 3.47 8.87 20.86
CA ILE A 97 2.82 10.17 20.95
C ILE A 97 3.07 10.63 22.38
N ASP A 98 4.05 11.51 22.55
CA ASP A 98 4.27 12.20 23.82
C ASP A 98 3.08 13.17 24.01
N VAL A 99 2.02 12.69 24.68
CA VAL A 99 0.84 13.50 24.96
C VAL A 99 1.27 14.53 26.01
N PRO A 100 1.32 15.84 25.68
CA PRO A 100 1.63 16.84 26.69
C PRO A 100 0.54 16.79 27.76
N SER A 101 0.95 16.63 29.02
CA SER A 101 0.06 16.71 30.19
C SER A 101 -0.46 18.12 30.42
#